data_AF-A1ZQB2-F1
#
_entry.id   AF-A1ZQB2-F1
#
_cell.length_a   1.000
_cell.length_b   1.000
_cell.length_c   1.000
_cell.angle_alpha   90.00
_cell.angle_beta   90.00
_cell.angle_gamma   90.00
#
_symmetry.space_group_name_H-M   'P 1'
#
loop_
_entity.id
_entity.type
_entity.pdbx_description
1 polymer ?
#
loop_
_entity_poly.entity_id
_entity_poly.type
_entity_poly.pdbx_seq_one_letter_code
_entity_poly.pdbx_strand_id
1 'polypeptide(L)'
;MSDEEYHIFTGKEEIKRPSKLLLLTELGRASFGLGAYFMSLPWLQFMPKGDEHPVLVLPGFMTTDTTTAPLRFYLKSRNYTPYRWKMGRNLANFHEIEEKIYDRLLELKDIHGRKVSIVGWSLGGVYAREIARRHPDAVRQVITLGSPFGGITGENNIEWIYEMVTGRKVSEVDHIPEEIVQNIPKAPPVPTTAIYSKADGVVAWQHCMEKKEGPITENVQVTGSHIGLGHNPAVLACIAERLNQREGEWIPFKHTTMGKLFYSHYF
;
A
#
# COMPACT_ATOMS: atom_id res chain seq x y z
N MET A 1 14.31 31.24 6.85
CA MET A 1 15.36 30.29 6.48
C MET A 1 15.70 29.53 7.74
N SER A 2 15.02 28.41 7.97
CA SER A 2 15.40 27.42 8.96
C SER A 2 15.82 26.20 8.17
N ASP A 3 17.11 25.86 8.27
CA ASP A 3 17.69 24.63 7.78
C ASP A 3 17.07 23.45 8.55
N GLU A 4 15.89 22.99 8.14
CA GLU A 4 15.44 21.64 8.50
C GLU A 4 16.22 20.66 7.64
N GLU A 5 17.35 20.25 8.22
CA GLU A 5 18.21 19.16 7.78
C GLU A 5 17.33 17.95 7.41
N TYR A 6 17.42 17.52 6.15
CA TYR A 6 16.66 16.39 5.60
C TYR A 6 16.88 15.14 6.46
N HIS A 7 15.95 14.83 7.34
CA HIS A 7 15.95 13.57 8.10
C HIS A 7 15.62 12.42 7.16
N ILE A 8 16.66 11.87 6.53
CA ILE A 8 16.61 10.54 5.92
C ILE A 8 16.35 9.58 7.07
N PHE A 9 15.15 8.98 7.12
CA PHE A 9 14.79 8.01 8.14
C PHE A 9 15.77 6.83 8.10
N THR A 10 16.69 6.77 9.07
CA THR A 10 17.79 5.80 9.06
C THR A 10 17.39 4.42 9.60
N GLY A 11 16.12 4.25 9.99
CA GLY A 11 15.64 3.06 10.68
C GLY A 11 16.10 2.93 12.14
N LYS A 12 16.83 3.92 12.67
CA LYS A 12 17.29 4.00 14.07
C LYS A 12 16.38 4.85 14.98
N GLU A 13 15.38 5.50 14.40
CA GLU A 13 14.43 6.33 15.14
C GLU A 13 13.45 5.47 15.94
N GLU A 14 13.09 5.91 17.13
CA GLU A 14 12.16 5.21 18.01
C GLU A 14 10.77 5.10 17.35
N ILE A 15 10.24 3.88 17.27
CA ILE A 15 8.90 3.63 16.73
C ILE A 15 7.88 4.24 17.69
N LYS A 16 7.20 5.29 17.23
CA LYS A 16 6.15 5.94 18.01
C LYS A 16 4.81 5.31 17.70
N ARG A 17 4.10 4.85 18.74
CA ARG A 17 2.72 4.37 18.60
C ARG A 17 1.83 5.46 17.98
N PRO A 18 0.83 5.10 17.16
CA PRO A 18 -0.12 6.06 16.64
C PRO A 18 -0.82 6.83 17.77
N SER A 19 -1.13 8.09 17.51
CA SER A 19 -1.88 8.90 18.47
C SER A 19 -3.28 8.34 18.69
N LYS A 20 -3.69 8.17 19.95
CA LYS A 20 -5.05 7.75 20.31
C LYS A 20 -6.13 8.68 19.75
N LEU A 21 -5.81 9.98 19.61
CA LEU A 21 -6.71 10.96 18.99
C LEU A 21 -6.86 10.70 17.48
N LEU A 22 -5.76 10.34 16.80
CA LEU A 22 -5.82 9.98 15.39
C LEU A 22 -6.65 8.72 15.20
N LEU A 23 -6.46 7.69 16.04
CA LEU A 23 -7.27 6.47 16.02
C LEU A 23 -8.76 6.78 16.21
N LEU A 24 -9.11 7.55 17.25
CA LEU A 24 -10.51 7.91 17.55
C LEU A 24 -11.20 8.66 16.39
N THR A 25 -10.43 9.43 15.63
CA THR A 25 -10.95 10.27 14.53
C THR A 25 -10.80 9.62 13.16
N GLU A 26 -10.28 8.40 13.04
CA GLU A 26 -10.03 7.70 11.76
C GLU A 26 -11.26 7.68 10.85
N LEU A 27 -12.40 7.19 11.34
CA LEU A 27 -13.62 7.09 10.54
C LEU A 27 -14.17 8.45 10.10
N GLY A 28 -14.11 9.45 10.98
CA GLY A 28 -14.54 10.81 10.66
C GLY A 28 -13.66 11.42 9.56
N ARG A 29 -12.34 11.35 9.74
CA ARG A 29 -11.36 11.84 8.75
C ARG A 29 -11.45 11.08 7.42
N ALA A 30 -11.69 9.77 7.45
CA ALA A 30 -11.91 8.97 6.24
C ALA A 30 -13.19 9.40 5.50
N SER A 31 -14.27 9.70 6.23
CA SER A 31 -15.53 10.19 5.66
C SER A 31 -15.37 11.58 5.02
N PHE A 32 -14.66 12.50 5.68
CA PHE A 32 -14.28 13.78 5.08
C PHE A 32 -13.40 13.60 3.83
N GLY A 33 -12.44 12.67 3.89
CA GLY A 33 -11.62 12.29 2.75
C GLY A 33 -12.43 11.76 1.57
N LEU A 34 -13.55 11.07 1.81
CA LEU A 34 -14.44 10.60 0.75
C LEU A 34 -15.21 11.77 0.10
N GLY A 35 -15.58 12.80 0.86
CA GLY A 35 -16.08 14.05 0.29
C GLY A 35 -15.03 14.72 -0.61
N ALA A 36 -13.78 14.80 -0.14
CA ALA A 36 -12.65 15.34 -0.92
C ALA A 36 -12.36 14.51 -2.18
N TYR A 37 -12.56 13.19 -2.14
CA TYR A 37 -12.48 12.33 -3.32
C TYR A 37 -13.46 12.79 -4.40
N PHE A 38 -14.75 12.92 -4.09
CA PHE A 38 -15.75 13.32 -5.08
C PHE A 38 -15.50 14.73 -5.62
N MET A 39 -15.09 15.67 -4.76
CA MET A 39 -14.73 17.01 -5.20
C MET A 39 -13.51 17.01 -6.11
N SER A 40 -12.52 16.16 -5.85
CA SER A 40 -11.27 16.12 -6.62
C SER A 40 -11.36 15.37 -7.95
N LEU A 41 -12.47 14.66 -8.24
CA LEU A 41 -12.63 13.86 -9.45
C LEU A 41 -12.28 14.60 -10.76
N PRO A 42 -12.71 15.85 -11.02
CA PRO A 42 -12.33 16.56 -12.24
C PRO A 42 -10.82 16.75 -12.37
N TRP A 43 -10.13 17.08 -11.28
CA TRP A 43 -8.68 17.24 -11.27
C TRP A 43 -7.94 15.91 -11.45
N LEU A 44 -8.45 14.85 -10.81
CA LEU A 44 -7.93 13.50 -10.95
C LEU A 44 -8.03 12.98 -12.40
N GLN A 45 -8.92 13.54 -13.24
CA GLN A 45 -8.96 13.18 -14.66
C GLN A 45 -7.78 13.71 -15.49
N PHE A 46 -7.01 14.68 -14.99
CA PHE A 46 -5.79 15.17 -15.64
C PHE A 46 -4.55 14.31 -15.35
N MET A 47 -4.64 13.36 -14.42
CA MET A 47 -3.54 12.42 -14.15
C MET A 47 -3.24 11.57 -15.38
N PRO A 48 -2.09 10.90 -15.51
CA PRO A 48 -1.83 10.04 -16.66
C PRO A 48 -2.88 8.93 -16.86
N LYS A 49 -3.04 8.45 -18.09
CA LYS A 49 -3.86 7.27 -18.42
C LYS A 49 -2.94 6.07 -18.62
N GLY A 50 -3.40 4.92 -18.14
CA GLY A 50 -2.73 3.64 -18.31
C GLY A 50 -2.82 3.06 -19.72
N ASP A 51 -2.08 1.98 -19.88
CA ASP A 51 -1.98 1.11 -21.07
C ASP A 51 -2.89 -0.13 -20.95
N GLU A 52 -4.01 -0.03 -20.21
CA GLU A 52 -4.99 -1.10 -19.95
C GLU A 52 -4.48 -2.31 -19.14
N HIS A 53 -3.28 -2.27 -18.55
CA HIS A 53 -2.79 -3.43 -17.78
C HIS A 53 -3.71 -3.83 -16.62
N PRO A 54 -3.72 -5.13 -16.28
CA PRO A 54 -4.41 -5.62 -15.10
C PRO A 54 -3.80 -5.05 -13.81
N VAL A 55 -4.65 -4.56 -12.92
CA VAL A 55 -4.28 -4.11 -11.57
C VAL A 55 -5.06 -4.89 -10.53
N LEU A 56 -4.38 -5.76 -9.76
CA LEU A 56 -5.00 -6.50 -8.67
C LEU A 56 -5.03 -5.64 -7.39
N VAL A 57 -6.21 -5.41 -6.82
CA VAL A 57 -6.36 -4.59 -5.61
C VAL A 57 -6.68 -5.46 -4.40
N LEU A 58 -5.81 -5.43 -3.39
CA LEU A 58 -5.88 -6.24 -2.18
C LEU A 58 -6.39 -5.41 -0.98
N PRO A 59 -7.50 -5.80 -0.34
CA PRO A 59 -8.10 -5.07 0.78
C PRO A 59 -7.36 -5.28 2.10
N GLY A 60 -7.55 -4.34 3.04
CA GLY A 60 -7.02 -4.43 4.40
C GLY A 60 -7.76 -5.44 5.28
N PHE A 61 -7.20 -5.72 6.45
CA PHE A 61 -7.75 -6.65 7.44
C PHE A 61 -9.21 -6.32 7.83
N MET A 62 -10.03 -7.35 8.02
CA MET A 62 -11.50 -7.30 8.23
C MET A 62 -12.32 -6.62 7.13
N THR A 63 -11.69 -6.17 6.04
CA THR A 63 -12.41 -5.52 4.93
C THR A 63 -12.62 -6.47 3.76
N THR A 64 -13.32 -6.00 2.73
CA THR A 64 -13.69 -6.80 1.54
C THR A 64 -13.39 -5.99 0.27
N ASP A 65 -13.74 -6.51 -0.90
CA ASP A 65 -13.69 -5.72 -2.12
C ASP A 65 -14.45 -4.39 -2.04
N THR A 66 -15.52 -4.27 -1.25
CA THR A 66 -16.32 -3.04 -1.22
C THR A 66 -15.54 -1.82 -0.73
N THR A 67 -14.62 -1.98 0.21
CA THR A 67 -13.82 -0.88 0.76
C THR A 67 -12.81 -0.32 -0.23
N THR A 68 -12.38 -1.12 -1.19
CA THR A 68 -11.47 -0.71 -2.27
C THR A 68 -12.19 -0.35 -3.56
N ALA A 69 -13.52 -0.23 -3.54
CA ALA A 69 -14.31 0.14 -4.71
C ALA A 69 -14.00 1.54 -5.27
N PRO A 70 -13.83 2.60 -4.45
CA PRO A 70 -13.48 3.92 -4.97
C PRO A 70 -12.15 3.93 -5.74
N LEU A 71 -11.14 3.24 -5.20
CA LEU A 71 -9.85 3.04 -5.86
C LEU A 71 -10.02 2.36 -7.23
N ARG A 72 -10.75 1.24 -7.28
CA ARG A 72 -10.96 0.52 -8.55
C ARG A 72 -11.78 1.34 -9.55
N PHE A 73 -12.78 2.10 -9.10
CA PHE A 73 -13.53 3.00 -9.98
C PHE A 73 -12.61 4.05 -10.60
N TYR A 74 -11.75 4.66 -9.79
CA TYR A 74 -10.76 5.61 -10.28
C TYR A 74 -9.78 4.97 -11.27
N LEU A 75 -9.20 3.81 -10.95
CA LEU A 75 -8.31 3.08 -11.85
C LEU A 75 -8.95 2.79 -13.21
N LYS A 76 -10.22 2.36 -13.22
CA LYS A 76 -10.98 2.15 -14.45
C LYS A 76 -11.13 3.45 -15.25
N SER A 77 -11.40 4.58 -14.58
CA SER A 77 -11.49 5.90 -15.22
C SER A 77 -10.15 6.37 -15.84
N ARG A 78 -9.03 5.82 -15.36
CA ARG A 78 -7.67 6.09 -15.86
C ARG A 78 -7.17 5.07 -16.87
N ASN A 79 -8.04 4.27 -17.50
CA ASN A 79 -7.65 3.30 -18.53
C ASN A 79 -6.76 2.15 -18.01
N TYR A 80 -6.98 1.71 -16.77
CA TYR A 80 -6.45 0.45 -16.24
C TYR A 80 -7.56 -0.61 -16.18
N THR A 81 -7.18 -1.89 -16.06
CA THR A 81 -8.12 -2.99 -15.85
C THR A 81 -8.08 -3.46 -14.38
N PRO A 82 -8.82 -2.81 -13.46
CA PRO A 82 -8.75 -3.15 -12.05
C PRO A 82 -9.53 -4.42 -11.71
N TYR A 83 -8.92 -5.28 -10.90
CA TYR A 83 -9.50 -6.51 -10.41
C TYR A 83 -9.68 -6.50 -8.90
N ARG A 84 -10.77 -7.15 -8.50
CA ARG A 84 -11.08 -7.54 -7.14
C ARG A 84 -10.19 -8.71 -6.70
N TRP A 85 -9.97 -8.83 -5.40
CA TRP A 85 -9.30 -9.99 -4.83
C TRP A 85 -10.20 -11.24 -4.82
N LYS A 86 -11.53 -11.08 -4.74
CA LYS A 86 -12.56 -12.14 -4.75
C LYS A 86 -12.48 -13.21 -3.65
N MET A 87 -11.75 -12.98 -2.54
CA MET A 87 -11.65 -13.95 -1.43
C MET A 87 -12.59 -13.64 -0.25
N GLY A 88 -13.60 -12.80 -0.46
CA GLY A 88 -14.55 -12.43 0.58
C GLY A 88 -14.00 -11.37 1.54
N ARG A 89 -13.91 -11.70 2.83
CA ARG A 89 -13.36 -10.82 3.89
C ARG A 89 -11.92 -11.20 4.21
N ASN A 90 -11.07 -10.19 4.39
CA ASN A 90 -9.68 -10.40 4.81
C ASN A 90 -9.61 -10.78 6.28
N LEU A 91 -9.60 -12.09 6.54
CA LEU A 91 -9.41 -12.69 7.86
C LEU A 91 -7.94 -13.01 8.16
N ALA A 92 -7.04 -12.58 7.27
CA ALA A 92 -5.60 -12.74 7.38
C ALA A 92 -5.07 -14.16 7.58
N ASN A 93 -5.72 -15.15 6.99
CA ASN A 93 -5.20 -16.51 6.99
C ASN A 93 -4.01 -16.59 6.01
N PHE A 94 -2.80 -16.21 6.45
CA PHE A 94 -1.61 -16.05 5.60
C PHE A 94 -1.35 -17.27 4.71
N HIS A 95 -1.38 -18.49 5.27
CA HIS A 95 -1.08 -19.71 4.51
C HIS A 95 -2.09 -20.00 3.39
N GLU A 96 -3.39 -19.87 3.68
CA GLU A 96 -4.43 -20.21 2.70
C GLU A 96 -4.68 -19.07 1.72
N ILE A 97 -4.56 -17.82 2.18
CA ILE A 97 -4.89 -16.65 1.38
C ILE A 97 -3.80 -16.33 0.35
N GLU A 98 -2.54 -16.60 0.67
CA GLU A 98 -1.43 -16.32 -0.23
C GLU A 98 -1.52 -17.15 -1.50
N GLU A 99 -1.73 -18.46 -1.38
CA GLU A 99 -1.90 -19.35 -2.54
C GLU A 99 -3.12 -18.94 -3.39
N LYS A 100 -4.23 -18.54 -2.76
CA LYS A 100 -5.39 -17.99 -3.51
C LYS A 100 -5.05 -16.69 -4.23
N ILE A 101 -4.27 -15.80 -3.62
CA ILE A 101 -3.83 -14.54 -4.25
C ILE A 101 -2.92 -14.85 -5.43
N TYR A 102 -2.05 -15.84 -5.28
CA TYR A 102 -1.19 -16.32 -6.35
C TYR A 102 -1.98 -16.90 -7.53
N ASP A 103 -2.95 -17.80 -7.27
CA ASP A 103 -3.83 -18.34 -8.31
C ASP A 103 -4.56 -17.22 -9.05
N ARG A 104 -5.07 -16.24 -8.31
CA ARG A 104 -5.73 -15.08 -8.89
C ARG A 104 -4.78 -14.23 -9.73
N LEU A 105 -3.53 -14.06 -9.29
CA LEU A 105 -2.50 -13.33 -10.03
C LEU A 105 -2.18 -14.04 -11.36
N LEU A 106 -2.00 -15.36 -11.33
CA LEU A 106 -1.74 -16.16 -12.52
C LEU A 106 -2.90 -16.12 -13.51
N GLU A 107 -4.14 -16.29 -13.03
CA GLU A 107 -5.34 -16.17 -13.85
C GLU A 107 -5.35 -14.83 -14.61
N LEU A 108 -5.05 -13.73 -13.91
CA LEU A 108 -5.01 -12.40 -14.52
C LEU A 108 -3.85 -12.22 -15.50
N LYS A 109 -2.69 -12.76 -15.17
CA LYS A 109 -1.53 -12.74 -16.08
C LYS A 109 -1.85 -13.49 -17.37
N ASP A 110 -2.48 -14.66 -17.27
CA ASP A 110 -2.82 -15.52 -18.41
C ASP A 110 -3.91 -14.89 -19.30
N ILE A 111 -4.95 -14.30 -18.69
CA ILE A 111 -6.02 -13.59 -19.42
C ILE A 111 -5.46 -12.43 -20.25
N HIS A 112 -4.50 -11.68 -19.69
CA HIS A 112 -3.98 -10.46 -20.30
C HIS A 112 -2.67 -10.64 -21.07
N GLY A 113 -2.01 -11.80 -20.97
CA GLY A 113 -0.72 -12.07 -21.58
C GLY A 113 0.41 -11.12 -21.11
N ARG A 114 0.28 -10.50 -19.94
CA ARG A 114 1.20 -9.47 -19.41
C ARG A 114 1.27 -9.50 -17.89
N LYS A 115 2.32 -8.92 -17.31
CA LYS A 115 2.47 -8.79 -15.86
C LYS A 115 1.37 -7.94 -15.24
N VAL A 116 1.03 -8.22 -13.99
CA VAL A 116 -0.05 -7.57 -13.23
C VAL A 116 0.54 -6.61 -12.21
N SER A 117 0.03 -5.39 -12.13
CA SER A 117 0.37 -4.46 -11.02
C SER A 117 -0.46 -4.80 -9.80
N ILE A 118 0.09 -4.71 -8.59
CA ILE A 118 -0.65 -4.98 -7.35
C ILE A 118 -0.73 -3.72 -6.51
N VAL A 119 -1.93 -3.33 -6.11
CA VAL A 119 -2.16 -2.26 -5.12
C VAL A 119 -2.72 -2.88 -3.85
N GLY A 120 -1.96 -2.84 -2.77
CA GLY A 120 -2.36 -3.42 -1.49
C GLY A 120 -2.57 -2.36 -0.43
N TRP A 121 -3.72 -2.40 0.25
CA TRP A 121 -4.02 -1.52 1.36
C TRP A 121 -3.87 -2.24 2.69
N SER A 122 -3.17 -1.61 3.64
CA SER A 122 -2.93 -2.17 4.97
C SER A 122 -2.32 -3.57 4.85
N LEU A 123 -2.88 -4.58 5.53
CA LEU A 123 -2.49 -5.99 5.39
C LEU A 123 -2.44 -6.49 3.94
N GLY A 124 -3.32 -6.00 3.05
CA GLY A 124 -3.29 -6.34 1.62
C GLY A 124 -1.96 -6.01 0.93
N GLY A 125 -1.25 -4.98 1.40
CA GLY A 125 0.08 -4.64 0.88
C GLY A 125 1.19 -5.54 1.41
N VAL A 126 1.01 -6.18 2.57
CA VAL A 126 1.92 -7.22 3.05
C VAL A 126 1.84 -8.43 2.11
N TYR A 127 0.62 -8.88 1.77
CA TYR A 127 0.42 -9.93 0.77
C TYR A 127 0.97 -9.55 -0.61
N ALA A 128 0.75 -8.31 -1.04
CA ALA A 128 1.25 -7.84 -2.34
C ALA A 128 2.78 -7.99 -2.46
N ARG A 129 3.51 -7.61 -1.40
CA ARG A 129 4.98 -7.72 -1.36
C ARG A 129 5.44 -9.17 -1.35
N GLU A 130 4.78 -10.02 -0.56
CA GLU A 130 5.11 -11.44 -0.46
C GLU A 130 4.96 -12.14 -1.83
N ILE A 131 3.81 -11.95 -2.46
CA ILE A 131 3.49 -12.52 -3.77
C ILE A 131 4.48 -12.01 -4.84
N ALA A 132 4.80 -10.71 -4.82
CA ALA A 132 5.76 -10.13 -5.75
C ALA A 132 7.18 -10.67 -5.56
N ARG A 133 7.55 -11.02 -4.32
CA ARG A 133 8.85 -11.63 -4.02
C ARG A 133 8.93 -13.07 -4.50
N ARG A 134 7.86 -13.85 -4.34
CA ARG A 134 7.82 -15.25 -4.81
C ARG A 134 7.65 -15.36 -6.33
N HIS A 135 6.98 -14.38 -6.95
CA HIS A 135 6.61 -14.42 -8.38
C HIS A 135 6.90 -13.11 -9.13
N PRO A 136 8.15 -12.64 -9.18
CA PRO A 136 8.51 -11.37 -9.84
C PRO A 136 8.25 -11.37 -11.36
N ASP A 137 8.17 -12.53 -11.99
CA ASP A 137 7.84 -12.67 -13.41
C ASP A 137 6.35 -12.46 -13.72
N ALA A 138 5.49 -12.53 -12.71
CA ALA A 138 4.06 -12.27 -12.84
C ALA A 138 3.67 -10.86 -12.40
N VAL A 139 4.51 -10.17 -11.62
CA VAL A 139 4.20 -8.87 -11.03
C VAL A 139 4.95 -7.74 -11.75
N ARG A 140 4.20 -6.72 -12.19
CA ARG A 140 4.75 -5.53 -12.86
C ARG A 140 5.36 -4.55 -11.86
N GLN A 141 4.62 -4.26 -10.79
CA GLN A 141 5.02 -3.39 -9.69
C GLN A 141 4.08 -3.57 -8.49
N VAL A 142 4.51 -3.12 -7.32
CA VAL A 142 3.72 -3.11 -6.08
C VAL A 142 3.55 -1.68 -5.57
N ILE A 143 2.31 -1.30 -5.25
CA ILE A 143 2.02 -0.05 -4.54
C ILE A 143 1.33 -0.40 -3.23
N THR A 144 1.92 -0.01 -2.11
CA THR A 144 1.37 -0.27 -0.77
C THR A 144 0.78 1.00 -0.16
N LEU A 145 -0.35 0.87 0.53
CA LEU A 145 -1.06 1.99 1.15
C LEU A 145 -1.16 1.74 2.66
N GLY A 146 -0.37 2.45 3.47
CA GLY A 146 -0.36 2.29 4.93
C GLY A 146 -0.09 0.85 5.37
N SER A 147 0.75 0.12 4.63
CA SER A 147 0.97 -1.31 4.84
C SER A 147 2.16 -1.57 5.76
N PRO A 148 2.00 -2.25 6.90
CA PRO A 148 3.03 -2.35 7.93
C PRO A 148 4.13 -3.40 7.70
N PHE A 149 4.73 -3.44 6.53
CA PHE A 149 5.75 -4.45 6.21
C PHE A 149 7.08 -4.23 6.96
N GLY A 150 7.46 -2.98 7.26
CA GLY A 150 8.71 -2.66 7.96
C GLY A 150 8.66 -2.92 9.47
N GLY A 151 7.46 -3.12 10.01
CA GLY A 151 7.23 -3.50 11.41
C GLY A 151 7.29 -4.99 11.68
N ILE A 152 7.42 -5.83 10.65
CA ILE A 152 7.47 -7.29 10.83
C ILE A 152 8.92 -7.68 11.11
N THR A 153 9.48 -7.21 12.24
CA THR A 153 10.84 -7.56 12.66
C THR A 153 10.82 -8.08 14.09
N GLY A 154 10.96 -9.40 14.26
CA GLY A 154 11.06 -10.07 15.56
C GLY A 154 9.73 -10.52 16.17
N GLU A 155 9.83 -11.38 17.18
CA GLU A 155 8.70 -12.04 17.88
C GLU A 155 7.62 -11.03 18.32
N ASN A 156 8.01 -9.89 18.92
CA ASN A 156 7.10 -8.89 19.49
C ASN A 156 6.37 -7.97 18.49
N ASN A 157 6.90 -7.78 17.27
CA ASN A 157 6.31 -6.84 16.31
C ASN A 157 5.38 -7.53 15.30
N ILE A 158 5.38 -8.85 15.23
CA ILE A 158 4.29 -9.61 14.60
C ILE A 158 3.08 -9.62 15.50
N GLU A 159 3.27 -9.54 16.82
CA GLU A 159 2.19 -9.56 17.79
C GLU A 159 1.15 -8.51 17.55
N TRP A 160 1.51 -7.28 17.25
CA TRP A 160 0.51 -6.24 17.04
C TRP A 160 -0.30 -6.44 15.74
N ILE A 161 0.34 -6.91 14.66
CA ILE A 161 -0.38 -7.22 13.42
C ILE A 161 -1.29 -8.39 13.70
N TYR A 162 -0.76 -9.46 14.28
CA TYR A 162 -1.47 -10.69 14.61
C TYR A 162 -2.62 -10.46 15.60
N GLU A 163 -2.42 -9.64 16.63
CA GLU A 163 -3.42 -9.25 17.63
C GLU A 163 -4.51 -8.39 16.99
N MET A 164 -4.14 -7.41 16.16
CA MET A 164 -5.14 -6.68 15.37
C MET A 164 -5.90 -7.62 14.44
N VAL A 165 -5.22 -8.61 13.88
CA VAL A 165 -5.68 -9.52 12.84
C VAL A 165 -6.52 -10.70 13.36
N THR A 166 -6.30 -11.15 14.59
CA THR A 166 -6.98 -12.34 15.13
C THR A 166 -7.81 -12.01 16.36
N GLY A 167 -7.60 -10.84 16.98
CA GLY A 167 -8.12 -10.53 18.31
C GLY A 167 -7.52 -11.40 19.42
N ARG A 168 -6.48 -12.19 19.11
CA ARG A 168 -5.80 -13.12 20.02
C ARG A 168 -4.35 -12.71 20.20
N LYS A 169 -3.81 -12.99 21.38
CA LYS A 169 -2.38 -12.79 21.65
C LYS A 169 -1.56 -13.79 20.82
N VAL A 170 -0.40 -13.37 20.33
CA VAL A 170 0.51 -14.27 19.58
C VAL A 170 0.92 -15.50 20.36
N SER A 171 0.91 -15.42 21.70
CA SER A 171 1.10 -16.56 22.58
C SER A 171 0.09 -17.71 22.39
N GLU A 172 -0.99 -17.51 21.64
CA GLU A 172 -2.11 -18.45 21.49
C GLU A 172 -2.15 -19.17 20.14
N VAL A 173 -1.25 -18.87 19.18
CA VAL A 173 -1.36 -19.44 17.81
C VAL A 173 -0.02 -19.90 17.21
N ASP A 174 -0.11 -20.97 16.41
CA ASP A 174 0.98 -21.58 15.65
C ASP A 174 1.76 -20.55 14.82
N HIS A 175 3.09 -20.67 14.89
CA HIS A 175 4.05 -19.67 14.43
C HIS A 175 3.91 -19.33 12.93
N ILE A 176 3.90 -18.03 12.59
CA ILE A 176 4.19 -17.59 11.22
C ILE A 176 5.61 -18.08 10.88
N PRO A 177 5.84 -18.75 9.73
CA PRO A 177 7.16 -19.23 9.35
C PRO A 177 8.21 -18.12 9.46
N GLU A 178 9.31 -18.41 10.15
CA GLU A 178 10.37 -17.44 10.44
C GLU A 178 10.97 -16.81 9.17
N GLU A 179 10.96 -17.55 8.07
CA GLU A 179 11.36 -17.06 6.75
C GLU A 179 10.48 -15.91 6.25
N ILE A 180 9.15 -16.00 6.43
CA ILE A 180 8.19 -14.97 6.04
C ILE A 180 8.45 -13.69 6.86
N VAL A 181 8.65 -13.87 8.16
CA VAL A 181 8.99 -12.78 9.10
C VAL A 181 10.24 -12.03 8.68
N GLN A 182 11.30 -12.76 8.35
CA GLN A 182 12.58 -12.15 7.97
C GLN A 182 12.55 -11.47 6.60
N ASN A 183 11.65 -11.91 5.71
CA ASN A 183 11.63 -11.46 4.32
C ASN A 183 10.59 -10.38 4.03
N ILE A 184 9.48 -10.28 4.76
CA ILE A 184 8.46 -9.23 4.53
C ILE A 184 9.04 -7.80 4.60
N PRO A 185 9.95 -7.46 5.54
CA PRO A 185 10.55 -6.13 5.58
C PRO A 185 11.47 -5.82 4.40
N LYS A 186 11.92 -6.82 3.65
CA LYS A 186 12.78 -6.65 2.48
C LYS A 186 11.91 -6.27 1.29
N ALA A 187 12.40 -5.35 0.45
CA ALA A 187 11.71 -5.01 -0.78
C ALA A 187 11.70 -6.21 -1.75
N PRO A 188 10.57 -6.49 -2.43
CA PRO A 188 10.53 -7.50 -3.48
C PRO A 188 11.39 -7.05 -4.68
N PRO A 189 11.85 -7.97 -5.54
CA PRO A 189 12.69 -7.67 -6.70
C PRO A 189 11.87 -7.12 -7.89
N VAL A 190 10.90 -6.26 -7.60
CA VAL A 190 10.07 -5.53 -8.58
C VAL A 190 9.90 -4.09 -8.11
N PRO A 191 9.58 -3.14 -9.01
CA PRO A 191 9.32 -1.77 -8.60
C PRO A 191 8.29 -1.66 -7.50
N THR A 192 8.62 -0.92 -6.43
CA THR A 192 7.79 -0.83 -5.23
C THR A 192 7.67 0.61 -4.74
N THR A 193 6.44 1.09 -4.59
CA THR A 193 6.14 2.39 -3.98
C THR A 193 5.41 2.18 -2.66
N ALA A 194 5.99 2.66 -1.56
CA ALA A 194 5.39 2.62 -0.24
C ALA A 194 4.72 3.95 0.10
N ILE A 195 3.39 3.98 0.06
CA ILE A 195 2.60 5.16 0.39
C ILE A 195 2.19 5.12 1.86
N TYR A 196 2.60 6.12 2.64
CA TYR A 196 2.34 6.16 4.09
C TYR A 196 1.79 7.51 4.54
N SER A 197 1.18 7.58 5.73
CA SER A 197 0.78 8.86 6.32
C SER A 197 1.23 8.97 7.76
N LYS A 198 1.86 10.10 8.13
CA LYS A 198 2.13 10.42 9.54
C LYS A 198 0.85 10.68 10.34
N ALA A 199 -0.28 10.89 9.67
CA ALA A 199 -1.60 11.03 10.26
C ALA A 199 -2.37 9.70 10.38
N ASP A 200 -1.72 8.57 10.11
CA ASP A 200 -2.27 7.23 10.31
C ASP A 200 -2.52 6.99 11.81
N GLY A 201 -3.78 6.73 12.16
CA GLY A 201 -4.19 6.41 13.52
C GLY A 201 -4.20 4.93 13.87
N VAL A 202 -4.05 4.04 12.87
CA VAL A 202 -4.16 2.58 13.03
C VAL A 202 -2.79 1.93 13.13
N VAL A 203 -1.87 2.34 12.26
CA VAL A 203 -0.55 1.76 12.09
C VAL A 203 0.53 2.82 12.31
N ALA A 204 1.61 2.46 13.02
CA ALA A 204 2.76 3.33 13.14
C ALA A 204 3.39 3.53 11.75
N TRP A 205 3.37 4.76 11.25
CA TRP A 205 3.77 5.07 9.87
C TRP A 205 5.20 4.64 9.52
N GLN A 206 6.08 4.56 10.52
CA GLN A 206 7.45 4.05 10.40
C GLN A 206 7.50 2.60 9.92
N HIS A 207 6.44 1.82 10.17
CA HIS A 207 6.30 0.45 9.69
C HIS A 207 5.79 0.38 8.24
N CYS A 208 5.31 1.49 7.69
CA CYS A 208 4.74 1.56 6.35
C CYS A 208 5.74 2.04 5.30
N MET A 209 7.03 2.08 5.63
CA MET A 209 8.09 2.59 4.77
C MET A 209 9.25 1.61 4.61
N GLU A 210 9.89 1.69 3.45
CA GLU A 210 11.20 1.13 3.22
C GLU A 210 12.21 1.82 4.11
N LYS A 211 13.02 1.04 4.85
CA LYS A 211 14.12 1.58 5.68
C LYS A 211 15.16 2.32 4.85
N LYS A 212 15.31 1.93 3.59
CA LYS A 212 16.21 2.57 2.62
C LYS A 212 15.58 2.47 1.24
N GLU A 213 15.45 3.62 0.58
CA GLU A 213 15.07 3.68 -0.83
C GLU A 213 16.18 3.12 -1.71
N GLY A 214 15.78 2.56 -2.85
CA GLY A 214 16.64 1.85 -3.76
C GLY A 214 16.36 2.22 -5.22
N PRO A 215 17.07 1.60 -6.17
CA PRO A 215 16.91 1.92 -7.59
C PRO A 215 15.51 1.69 -8.14
N ILE A 216 14.71 0.85 -7.47
CA ILE A 216 13.35 0.47 -7.83
C ILE A 216 12.37 0.58 -6.65
N THR A 217 12.77 1.24 -5.56
CA THR A 217 11.95 1.30 -4.33
C THR A 217 11.95 2.71 -3.75
N GLU A 218 10.77 3.20 -3.36
CA GLU A 218 10.60 4.56 -2.86
C GLU A 218 9.50 4.67 -1.80
N ASN A 219 9.57 5.72 -0.98
CA ASN A 219 8.57 6.08 0.00
C ASN A 219 7.87 7.38 -0.41
N VAL A 220 6.55 7.37 -0.46
CA VAL A 220 5.74 8.56 -0.73
C VAL A 220 4.85 8.81 0.47
N GLN A 221 5.15 9.85 1.25
CA GLN A 221 4.25 10.23 2.33
C GLN A 221 3.03 10.96 1.71
N VAL A 222 1.88 10.85 2.37
CA VAL A 222 0.66 11.64 2.08
C VAL A 222 0.04 12.08 3.40
N THR A 223 -0.92 13.01 3.33
CA THR A 223 -1.73 13.39 4.50
C THR A 223 -3.09 12.70 4.39
N GLY A 224 -3.42 11.86 5.37
CA GLY A 224 -4.72 11.17 5.43
C GLY A 224 -4.83 10.20 6.61
N SER A 225 -6.06 9.86 6.95
CA SER A 225 -6.38 8.75 7.86
C SER A 225 -6.07 7.40 7.18
N HIS A 226 -5.69 6.37 7.93
CA HIS A 226 -5.46 5.01 7.44
C HIS A 226 -6.62 4.48 6.59
N ILE A 227 -7.85 4.63 7.11
CA ILE A 227 -9.08 4.14 6.47
C ILE A 227 -9.37 4.92 5.18
N GLY A 228 -8.94 6.18 5.13
CA GLY A 228 -9.15 7.07 4.00
C GLY A 228 -8.14 6.91 2.86
N LEU A 229 -7.06 6.16 3.03
CA LEU A 229 -5.99 6.08 2.02
C LEU A 229 -6.49 5.52 0.69
N GLY A 230 -7.44 4.58 0.69
CA GLY A 230 -8.01 3.98 -0.52
C GLY A 230 -8.79 4.95 -1.42
N HIS A 231 -9.21 6.11 -0.90
CA HIS A 231 -9.91 7.15 -1.66
C HIS A 231 -9.25 8.53 -1.52
N ASN A 232 -8.05 8.61 -0.96
CA ASN A 232 -7.35 9.86 -0.79
C ASN A 232 -6.89 10.42 -2.14
N PRO A 233 -7.24 11.66 -2.52
CA PRO A 233 -6.87 12.23 -3.83
C PRO A 233 -5.37 12.22 -4.12
N ALA A 234 -4.52 12.49 -3.11
CA ALA A 234 -3.08 12.45 -3.25
C ALA A 234 -2.60 11.01 -3.53
N VAL A 235 -3.15 10.03 -2.83
CA VAL A 235 -2.85 8.61 -3.07
C VAL A 235 -3.24 8.21 -4.50
N LEU A 236 -4.41 8.62 -4.96
CA LEU A 236 -4.90 8.30 -6.30
C LEU A 236 -4.06 8.96 -7.41
N ALA A 237 -3.60 10.20 -7.20
CA ALA A 237 -2.65 10.85 -8.09
C ALA A 237 -1.32 10.07 -8.15
N CYS A 238 -0.78 9.68 -6.99
CA CYS A 238 0.46 8.88 -6.91
C CYS A 238 0.31 7.57 -7.69
N ILE A 239 -0.77 6.83 -7.42
CA ILE A 239 -1.06 5.55 -8.08
C ILE A 239 -1.09 5.72 -9.60
N ALA A 240 -1.77 6.75 -10.11
CA ALA A 240 -1.84 6.97 -11.55
C ALA A 240 -0.46 7.28 -12.18
N GLU A 241 0.38 8.06 -11.50
CA GLU A 241 1.74 8.32 -11.95
C GLU A 241 2.63 7.06 -11.94
N ARG A 242 2.59 6.28 -10.86
CA ARG A 242 3.41 5.06 -10.72
C ARG A 242 3.00 3.97 -11.70
N LEU A 243 1.69 3.74 -11.84
CA LEU A 243 1.16 2.77 -12.78
C LEU A 243 1.47 3.14 -14.24
N ASN A 244 1.60 4.43 -14.56
CA ASN A 244 1.90 4.88 -15.92
C ASN A 244 3.35 4.59 -16.36
N GLN A 245 4.24 4.19 -15.44
CA GLN A 245 5.61 3.84 -15.80
C GLN A 245 5.67 2.53 -16.57
N ARG A 246 6.54 2.49 -17.58
CA ARG A 246 6.77 1.30 -18.41
C ARG A 246 7.66 0.29 -17.68
N GLU A 247 7.47 -0.99 -18.01
CA GLU A 247 8.34 -2.06 -17.51
C GLU A 247 9.78 -1.81 -17.96
N GLY A 248 10.73 -1.90 -17.03
CA GLY A 248 12.16 -1.62 -17.30
C GLY A 248 12.55 -0.14 -17.33
N GLU A 249 11.59 0.79 -17.33
CA GLU A 249 11.85 2.24 -17.34
C GLU A 249 11.45 2.91 -16.01
N TRP A 250 11.45 2.14 -14.91
CA TRP A 250 11.03 2.69 -13.63
C TRP A 250 11.99 3.78 -13.16
N ILE A 251 11.40 4.89 -12.74
CA ILE A 251 12.07 6.08 -12.23
C ILE A 251 11.47 6.46 -10.87
N PRO A 252 12.32 6.75 -9.87
CA PRO A 252 11.85 7.30 -8.61
C PRO A 252 11.06 8.59 -8.82
N PHE A 253 10.20 8.89 -7.85
CA PHE A 253 9.42 10.11 -7.75
C PHE A 253 10.35 11.32 -7.82
N LYS A 254 10.29 12.05 -8.95
CA LYS A 254 10.94 13.36 -9.04
C LYS A 254 10.02 14.37 -8.39
N HIS A 255 10.54 15.13 -7.43
CA HIS A 255 9.84 16.24 -6.77
C HIS A 255 9.55 17.40 -7.77
N THR A 256 8.65 17.17 -8.73
CA THR A 256 8.21 18.18 -9.70
C THR A 256 7.15 19.09 -9.09
N THR A 257 6.99 20.30 -9.64
CA THR A 257 6.07 21.33 -9.14
C THR A 257 4.61 20.88 -9.08
N MET A 258 4.17 20.00 -9.99
CA MET A 258 2.84 19.39 -9.93
C MET A 258 2.70 18.37 -8.79
N GLY A 259 3.74 17.61 -8.50
CA GLY A 259 3.76 16.75 -7.32
C GLY A 259 3.64 17.54 -6.02
N LYS A 260 4.30 18.70 -5.94
CA LYS A 260 4.18 19.60 -4.77
C LYS A 260 2.75 20.09 -4.52
N LEU A 261 1.91 20.18 -5.55
CA LEU A 261 0.53 20.66 -5.45
C LEU A 261 -0.43 19.58 -4.93
N PHE A 262 -0.25 18.30 -5.32
CA PHE A 262 -1.15 17.20 -4.95
C PHE A 262 -0.71 16.44 -3.69
N TYR A 263 0.59 16.35 -3.41
CA TYR A 263 1.11 15.64 -2.25
C TYR A 263 1.27 16.57 -1.04
N SER A 264 0.27 17.44 -0.78
CA SER A 264 0.30 18.52 0.24
C SER A 264 1.18 18.20 1.47
N HIS A 265 2.22 19.03 1.62
CA HIS A 265 3.29 19.06 2.62
C HIS A 265 4.46 18.06 2.41
N TYR A 266 5.23 18.29 1.34
CA TYR A 266 6.63 17.83 1.18
C TYR A 266 7.52 18.99 0.73
N PHE A 267 7.92 19.82 1.69
CA PHE A 267 9.25 19.73 2.30
C PHE A 267 9.05 19.87 3.81
#